data_AF-A0A657AGN8-F1
#
_entry.id   AF-A0A657AGN8-F1
#
_cell.length_a   1.000
_cell.length_b   1.000
_cell.length_c   1.000
_cell.angle_alpha   90.00
_cell.angle_beta   90.00
_cell.angle_gamma   90.00
#
_symmetry.space_group_name_H-M   'P 1'
#
loop_
_entity.id
_entity.type
_entity.pdbx_description
1 polymer ?
#
loop_
_entity_poly.entity_id
_entity_poly.type
_entity_poly.pdbx_seq_one_letter_code
_entity_poly.pdbx_strand_id
1 'polypeptide(L)'
;MAADSKYNNGLKWQNAPNDGLAKGFTDSVYWLRFSVDNISPEATRWYLEVRYPILDSIEYFIPDSEGEYTKEIAGDAYPFEQRDIDYRNIVFLHNTPANESQTFYMRIDTSSSMFVPLQIWPNDTFFHEIDKVKLLLGILYGIVILALFISAVNAVFLRDVMYIWLSGIFICFFLYLGGIKGVAFQALWPNSLYWQKISIPFFMNMSVAFGFLYCRAYINLRVLSLKLDLSIKVLAALAFATSLLCFIIEYEYIISISTIVTMLSQVICLSIGLYSWYKGNTAARLLICM
;
A
#
# COMPACT_ATOMS: atom_id res chain seq x y z
N MET A 1 -4.37 -23.29 -5.32
CA MET A 1 -3.02 -23.84 -5.07
C MET A 1 -1.98 -22.78 -5.43
N ALA A 2 -0.81 -22.82 -4.78
CA ALA A 2 0.33 -21.96 -5.06
C ALA A 2 1.60 -22.80 -5.25
N ALA A 3 2.49 -22.40 -6.14
CA ALA A 3 3.80 -23.00 -6.36
C ALA A 3 4.87 -21.91 -6.53
N ASP A 4 6.05 -22.13 -5.95
CA ASP A 4 7.19 -21.23 -6.09
C ASP A 4 8.08 -21.71 -7.24
N SER A 5 8.43 -20.80 -8.15
CA SER A 5 9.31 -21.05 -9.29
C SER A 5 10.79 -21.23 -8.94
N LYS A 6 11.28 -20.78 -7.77
CA LYS A 6 12.69 -20.96 -7.35
C LYS A 6 13.07 -22.44 -7.17
N TYR A 7 12.09 -23.34 -7.01
CA TYR A 7 12.36 -24.78 -6.94
C TYR A 7 12.47 -25.38 -8.35
N ASN A 8 13.69 -25.43 -8.87
CA ASN A 8 14.12 -25.91 -10.20
C ASN A 8 13.82 -27.41 -10.53
N ASN A 9 12.89 -28.08 -9.85
CA ASN A 9 12.54 -29.50 -10.08
C ASN A 9 11.01 -29.72 -10.19
N GLY A 10 10.33 -28.84 -10.93
CA GLY A 10 8.89 -28.87 -11.17
C GLY A 10 8.10 -28.08 -10.11
N LEU A 11 7.06 -27.38 -10.57
CA LEU A 11 6.16 -26.59 -9.72
C LEU A 11 5.47 -27.53 -8.71
N LYS A 12 5.91 -27.50 -7.44
CA LYS A 12 5.24 -28.21 -6.35
C LYS A 12 4.05 -27.38 -5.85
N TRP A 13 2.86 -27.75 -6.31
CA TRP A 13 1.61 -27.13 -5.91
C TRP A 13 1.28 -27.45 -4.45
N GLN A 14 1.07 -26.41 -3.65
CA GLN A 14 0.57 -26.50 -2.28
C GLN A 14 -0.79 -25.81 -2.19
N ASN A 15 -1.66 -26.27 -1.30
CA ASN A 15 -2.90 -25.55 -1.03
C ASN A 15 -2.57 -24.19 -0.41
N ALA A 16 -3.10 -23.14 -1.02
CA ALA A 16 -2.99 -21.78 -0.49
C ALA A 16 -4.13 -21.58 0.54
N PRO A 17 -3.93 -20.71 1.55
CA PRO A 17 -5.01 -20.29 2.43
C PRO A 17 -6.18 -19.70 1.64
N ASN A 18 -7.40 -19.84 2.17
CA ASN A 18 -8.60 -19.32 1.52
C ASN A 18 -8.57 -17.80 1.30
N ASP A 19 -7.85 -17.07 2.16
CA ASP A 19 -7.74 -15.59 2.09
C ASP A 19 -6.64 -15.11 1.12
N GLY A 20 -5.95 -16.02 0.43
CA GLY A 20 -4.90 -15.72 -0.54
C GLY A 20 -3.48 -16.07 -0.09
N LEU A 21 -2.51 -15.78 -0.95
CA LEU A 21 -1.08 -16.04 -0.70
C LEU A 21 -0.44 -14.87 0.06
N ALA A 22 0.17 -15.12 1.21
CA ALA A 22 0.95 -14.13 1.96
C ALA A 22 2.38 -14.64 2.18
N LYS A 23 3.36 -13.99 1.54
CA LYS A 23 4.79 -14.35 1.61
C LYS A 23 5.71 -13.20 2.01
N GLY A 24 5.20 -11.97 2.06
CA GLY A 24 6.02 -10.79 2.39
C GLY A 24 7.00 -10.46 1.26
N PHE A 25 8.13 -9.83 1.57
CA PHE A 25 9.15 -9.49 0.57
C PHE A 25 9.90 -10.76 0.11
N THR A 26 9.88 -11.02 -1.20
CA THR A 26 10.46 -12.21 -1.82
C THR A 26 10.77 -11.95 -3.29
N ASP A 27 11.96 -12.32 -3.75
CA ASP A 27 12.35 -12.31 -5.18
C ASP A 27 12.04 -13.64 -5.90
N SER A 28 11.14 -14.45 -5.32
CA SER A 28 10.54 -15.61 -5.98
C SER A 28 9.30 -15.20 -6.78
N VAL A 29 9.15 -15.76 -7.99
CA VAL A 29 7.91 -15.71 -8.76
C VAL A 29 6.98 -16.82 -8.30
N TYR A 30 5.73 -16.48 -8.00
CA TYR A 30 4.73 -17.44 -7.55
C TYR A 30 3.69 -17.71 -8.62
N TRP A 31 3.38 -18.98 -8.81
CA TRP A 31 2.30 -19.46 -9.65
C TRP A 31 1.10 -19.82 -8.78
N LEU A 32 -0.07 -19.29 -9.12
CA LEU A 32 -1.35 -19.66 -8.53
C LEU A 32 -2.16 -20.45 -9.55
N ARG A 33 -2.84 -21.49 -9.07
CA ARG A 33 -3.78 -22.29 -9.85
C ARG A 33 -5.09 -22.38 -9.10
N PHE A 34 -6.18 -22.10 -9.77
CA PHE A 34 -7.53 -22.27 -9.23
C PHE A 34 -8.47 -22.76 -10.34
N SER A 35 -9.55 -23.43 -9.94
CA SER A 35 -10.57 -23.92 -10.86
C SER A 35 -11.90 -23.30 -10.46
N VAL A 36 -12.69 -22.91 -11.45
CA VAL A 36 -14.03 -22.34 -11.27
C VAL A 36 -15.02 -23.30 -11.89
N ASP A 37 -15.94 -23.78 -11.06
CA ASP A 37 -16.99 -24.72 -11.47
C ASP A 37 -18.30 -23.94 -11.62
N ASN A 38 -18.82 -23.84 -12.85
CA ASN A 38 -20.14 -23.28 -13.09
C ASN A 38 -21.19 -24.38 -13.06
N ILE A 39 -21.80 -24.59 -11.89
CA ILE A 39 -22.89 -25.56 -11.70
C ILE A 39 -24.26 -25.04 -12.19
N SER A 40 -24.32 -23.82 -12.72
CA SER A 40 -25.55 -23.25 -13.27
C SER A 40 -25.88 -23.83 -14.64
N PRO A 41 -27.16 -23.99 -14.99
CA PRO A 41 -27.59 -24.33 -16.35
C PRO A 41 -27.36 -23.21 -17.37
N GLU A 42 -26.93 -22.03 -16.92
CA GLU A 42 -26.62 -20.87 -17.77
C GLU A 42 -25.14 -20.48 -17.65
N ALA A 43 -24.63 -19.80 -18.67
CA ALA A 43 -23.30 -19.20 -18.61
C ALA A 43 -23.27 -18.13 -17.51
N THR A 44 -22.28 -18.19 -16.62
CA THR A 44 -22.18 -17.27 -15.49
C THR A 44 -21.02 -16.31 -15.71
N ARG A 45 -21.34 -15.00 -15.68
CA ARG A 45 -20.34 -13.95 -15.68
C ARG A 45 -19.83 -13.72 -14.26
N TRP A 46 -18.52 -13.56 -14.10
CA TRP A 46 -17.91 -13.30 -12.80
C TRP A 46 -16.64 -12.45 -12.94
N TYR A 47 -16.26 -11.82 -11.84
CA TYR A 47 -15.09 -10.94 -11.75
C TYR A 47 -14.08 -11.53 -10.78
N LEU A 48 -12.83 -11.64 -11.21
CA LEU A 48 -11.70 -11.98 -10.35
C LEU A 48 -11.04 -10.71 -9.85
N GLU A 49 -11.23 -10.35 -8.60
CA GLU A 49 -10.58 -9.19 -7.99
C GLU A 49 -9.30 -9.62 -7.24
N VAL A 50 -8.18 -8.96 -7.58
CA VAL A 50 -6.94 -9.03 -6.80
C VAL A 50 -6.90 -7.83 -5.86
N ARG A 51 -7.18 -8.06 -4.57
CA ARG A 51 -7.38 -6.99 -3.56
C ARG A 51 -6.07 -6.38 -3.04
N TYR A 52 -5.05 -6.31 -3.88
CA TYR A 52 -3.74 -5.72 -3.59
C TYR A 52 -3.23 -4.97 -4.83
N PRO A 53 -3.49 -3.65 -4.94
CA PRO A 53 -3.33 -2.90 -6.18
C PRO A 53 -1.87 -2.55 -6.54
N ILE A 54 -0.92 -2.85 -5.64
CA ILE A 54 0.50 -2.52 -5.76
C ILE A 54 1.36 -3.75 -6.15
N LEU A 55 0.75 -4.70 -6.87
CA LEU A 55 1.47 -5.83 -7.46
C LEU A 55 2.05 -5.38 -8.80
N ASP A 56 3.37 -5.56 -8.96
CA ASP A 56 4.11 -5.07 -10.12
C ASP A 56 3.64 -5.73 -11.42
N SER A 57 3.60 -7.08 -11.45
CA SER A 57 3.17 -7.84 -12.62
C SER A 57 2.37 -9.08 -12.25
N ILE A 58 1.21 -9.21 -12.88
CA ILE A 58 0.31 -10.34 -12.85
C ILE A 58 0.11 -10.78 -14.29
N GLU A 59 0.65 -11.94 -14.64
CA GLU A 59 0.32 -12.61 -15.90
C GLU A 59 -0.77 -13.64 -15.62
N TYR A 60 -1.88 -13.51 -16.30
CA TYR A 60 -3.05 -14.32 -16.08
C TYR A 60 -3.37 -15.13 -17.32
N PHE A 61 -3.45 -16.45 -17.14
CA PHE A 61 -3.62 -17.43 -18.20
C PHE A 61 -5.05 -17.98 -18.15
N ILE A 62 -5.78 -17.77 -19.23
CA ILE A 62 -7.20 -18.07 -19.39
C ILE A 62 -7.35 -19.20 -20.40
N PRO A 63 -8.06 -20.30 -20.07
CA PRO A 63 -8.31 -21.37 -21.02
C PRO A 63 -9.26 -20.89 -22.13
N ASP A 64 -8.92 -21.17 -23.38
CA ASP A 64 -9.81 -20.96 -24.52
C ASP A 64 -10.69 -22.19 -24.83
N SER A 65 -11.53 -22.08 -25.86
CA SER A 65 -12.43 -23.16 -26.28
C SER A 65 -11.71 -24.35 -26.94
N GLU A 66 -10.47 -24.19 -27.36
CA GLU A 66 -9.65 -25.22 -28.02
C GLU A 66 -8.69 -25.92 -27.04
N GLY A 67 -8.64 -25.46 -25.78
CA GLY A 67 -7.78 -25.98 -24.73
C GLY A 67 -6.39 -25.34 -24.66
N GLU A 68 -6.14 -24.29 -25.46
CA GLU A 68 -4.96 -23.44 -25.30
C GLU A 68 -5.21 -22.35 -24.25
N TYR A 69 -4.18 -21.58 -23.92
CA TYR A 69 -4.27 -20.51 -22.93
C TYR A 69 -3.95 -19.15 -23.56
N THR A 70 -4.87 -18.21 -23.44
CA THR A 70 -4.61 -16.80 -23.72
C THR A 70 -4.01 -16.14 -22.49
N LYS A 71 -3.21 -15.09 -22.70
CA LYS A 71 -2.51 -14.38 -21.62
C LYS A 71 -2.93 -12.93 -21.55
N GLU A 72 -3.35 -12.51 -20.37
CA GLU A 72 -3.57 -11.12 -19.99
C GLU A 72 -2.48 -10.67 -19.01
N ILE A 73 -2.07 -9.40 -19.10
CA ILE A 73 -1.02 -8.84 -18.25
C ILE A 73 -1.58 -7.60 -17.56
N ALA A 74 -1.46 -7.55 -16.24
CA ALA A 74 -1.85 -6.41 -15.43
C ALA A 74 -0.85 -6.17 -14.30
N GLY A 75 -0.91 -5.00 -13.67
CA GLY A 75 -0.02 -4.63 -12.57
C GLY A 75 0.00 -3.13 -12.33
N ASP A 76 0.82 -2.67 -11.39
CA ASP A 76 1.13 -1.25 -11.22
C ASP A 76 2.41 -0.81 -11.96
N ALA A 77 3.14 -1.78 -12.55
CA ALA A 77 4.22 -1.51 -13.51
C ALA A 77 3.71 -1.22 -14.93
N TYR A 78 2.40 -1.36 -15.18
CA TYR A 78 1.74 -1.13 -16.48
C TYR A 78 0.80 0.08 -16.43
N PRO A 79 0.58 0.79 -17.55
CA PRO A 79 -0.33 1.94 -17.61
C PRO A 79 -1.72 1.61 -17.05
N PHE A 80 -2.27 2.51 -16.25
CA PHE A 80 -3.59 2.29 -15.62
C PHE A 80 -4.69 2.07 -16.67
N GLU A 81 -4.60 2.75 -17.82
CA GLU A 81 -5.55 2.65 -18.93
C GLU A 81 -5.62 1.25 -19.59
N GLN A 82 -4.64 0.36 -19.34
CA GLN A 82 -4.68 -1.03 -19.83
C GLN A 82 -5.62 -1.92 -19.00
N ARG A 83 -6.16 -1.43 -17.88
CA ARG A 83 -7.08 -2.20 -17.05
C ARG A 83 -8.47 -2.22 -17.69
N ASP A 84 -9.06 -3.40 -17.81
CA ASP A 84 -10.41 -3.58 -18.37
C ASP A 84 -11.50 -2.83 -17.60
N ILE A 85 -11.29 -2.67 -16.29
CA ILE A 85 -12.21 -2.00 -15.38
C ILE A 85 -11.47 -0.84 -14.72
N ASP A 86 -12.03 0.37 -14.86
CA ASP A 86 -11.57 1.58 -14.18
C ASP A 86 -11.86 1.49 -12.67
N TYR A 87 -11.02 0.72 -11.98
CA TYR A 87 -11.09 0.47 -10.56
C TYR A 87 -9.68 0.36 -9.99
N ARG A 88 -9.54 0.77 -8.72
CA ARG A 88 -8.26 0.84 -8.02
C ARG A 88 -7.53 -0.51 -7.95
N ASN A 89 -8.27 -1.60 -7.82
CA ASN A 89 -7.75 -2.97 -7.80
C ASN A 89 -7.75 -3.56 -9.20
N ILE A 90 -6.89 -4.55 -9.42
CA ILE A 90 -6.84 -5.29 -10.69
C ILE A 90 -8.00 -6.28 -10.69
N VAL A 91 -8.81 -6.24 -11.75
CA VAL A 91 -10.00 -7.09 -11.89
C VAL A 91 -10.04 -7.67 -13.30
N PHE A 92 -10.20 -8.99 -13.38
CA PHE A 92 -10.36 -9.70 -14.64
C PHE A 92 -11.81 -10.15 -14.80
N LEU A 93 -12.37 -10.01 -16.00
CA LEU A 93 -13.75 -10.36 -16.32
C LEU A 93 -13.80 -11.70 -17.06
N HIS A 94 -14.59 -12.64 -16.55
CA HIS A 94 -14.81 -13.94 -17.19
C HIS A 94 -16.26 -14.30 -17.36
N ASN A 95 -16.47 -15.21 -18.30
CA ASN A 95 -17.73 -15.89 -18.51
C ASN A 95 -17.44 -17.38 -18.61
N THR A 96 -17.90 -18.15 -17.63
CA THR A 96 -17.75 -19.61 -17.64
C THR A 96 -19.03 -20.24 -18.19
N PRO A 97 -18.95 -21.09 -19.23
CA PRO A 97 -20.13 -21.73 -19.81
C PRO A 97 -20.90 -22.60 -18.80
N ALA A 98 -22.14 -22.92 -19.13
CA ALA A 98 -23.01 -23.73 -18.28
C ALA A 98 -22.43 -25.14 -18.06
N ASN A 99 -22.46 -25.62 -16.82
CA ASN A 99 -21.97 -26.96 -16.42
C ASN A 99 -20.51 -27.25 -16.80
N GLU A 100 -19.68 -26.22 -16.91
CA GLU A 100 -18.24 -26.37 -17.19
C GLU A 100 -17.36 -26.06 -15.98
N SER A 101 -16.19 -26.71 -15.95
CA SER A 101 -15.10 -26.44 -15.00
C SER A 101 -13.90 -25.92 -15.77
N GLN A 102 -13.47 -24.71 -15.44
CA GLN A 102 -12.32 -24.06 -16.08
C GLN A 102 -11.20 -23.88 -15.07
N THR A 103 -9.97 -24.22 -15.46
CA THR A 103 -8.78 -24.04 -14.64
C THR A 103 -7.97 -22.85 -15.14
N PHE A 104 -7.60 -21.97 -14.23
CA PHE A 104 -6.87 -20.75 -14.51
C PHE A 104 -5.51 -20.77 -13.81
N TYR A 105 -4.55 -20.05 -14.39
CA TYR A 105 -3.23 -19.87 -13.80
C TYR A 105 -2.87 -18.39 -13.70
N MET A 106 -2.23 -17.98 -12.62
CA MET A 106 -1.64 -16.65 -12.47
C MET A 106 -0.17 -16.78 -12.13
N ARG A 107 0.69 -16.07 -12.84
CA ARG A 107 2.10 -15.86 -12.49
C ARG A 107 2.24 -14.45 -11.92
N ILE A 108 2.77 -14.37 -10.70
CA ILE A 108 2.89 -13.11 -9.96
C ILE A 108 4.35 -12.86 -9.65
N ASP A 109 4.80 -11.68 -10.05
CA ASP A 109 6.17 -11.21 -9.96
C ASP A 109 6.14 -9.77 -9.46
N THR A 110 6.70 -9.51 -8.28
CA THR A 110 6.64 -8.20 -7.62
C THR A 110 7.83 -7.99 -6.71
N SER A 111 8.37 -6.77 -6.76
CA SER A 111 9.39 -6.28 -5.84
C SER A 111 8.79 -5.72 -4.54
N SER A 112 7.46 -5.57 -4.50
CA SER A 112 6.69 -5.22 -3.31
C SER A 112 6.45 -6.45 -2.41
N SER A 113 5.71 -6.26 -1.31
CA SER A 113 5.31 -7.38 -0.47
C SER A 113 4.37 -8.32 -1.25
N MET A 114 4.74 -9.59 -1.38
CA MET A 114 3.88 -10.60 -2.00
C MET A 114 2.69 -10.95 -1.10
N PHE A 115 1.58 -10.29 -1.37
CA PHE A 115 0.28 -10.55 -0.79
C PHE A 115 -0.78 -10.56 -1.89
N VAL A 116 -1.43 -11.70 -2.10
CA VAL A 116 -2.36 -11.93 -3.21
C VAL A 116 -3.70 -12.43 -2.69
N PRO A 117 -4.50 -11.54 -2.08
CA PRO A 117 -5.88 -11.83 -1.74
C PRO A 117 -6.74 -11.87 -3.01
N LEU A 118 -7.24 -13.06 -3.34
CA LEU A 118 -8.11 -13.28 -4.49
C LEU A 118 -9.56 -13.35 -4.03
N GLN A 119 -10.44 -12.69 -4.76
CA GLN A 119 -11.87 -12.75 -4.51
C GLN A 119 -12.64 -12.89 -5.82
N ILE A 120 -13.56 -13.85 -5.86
CA ILE A 120 -14.44 -14.08 -7.00
C ILE A 120 -15.80 -13.46 -6.68
N TRP A 121 -16.32 -12.68 -7.63
CA TRP A 121 -17.61 -12.02 -7.53
C TRP A 121 -18.54 -12.50 -8.65
N PRO A 122 -19.62 -13.25 -8.34
CA PRO A 122 -20.58 -13.67 -9.35
C PRO A 122 -21.51 -12.52 -9.77
N ASN A 123 -21.77 -12.40 -11.06
CA ASN A 123 -22.72 -11.43 -11.65
C ASN A 123 -22.48 -9.99 -11.14
N ASP A 124 -23.55 -9.24 -10.88
CA ASP A 124 -23.50 -7.82 -10.49
C ASP A 124 -23.18 -7.58 -9.00
N THR A 125 -22.81 -8.63 -8.25
CA THR A 125 -22.43 -8.47 -6.82
C THR A 125 -21.17 -7.62 -6.65
N PHE A 126 -20.28 -7.65 -7.64
CA PHE A 126 -19.07 -6.84 -7.68
C PHE A 126 -19.36 -5.34 -7.52
N PHE A 127 -20.30 -4.80 -8.31
CA PHE A 127 -20.62 -3.37 -8.28
C PHE A 127 -21.27 -2.93 -6.96
N HIS A 128 -22.10 -3.78 -6.35
CA HIS A 128 -22.71 -3.48 -5.06
C HIS A 128 -21.68 -3.37 -3.93
N GLU A 129 -20.61 -4.18 -3.98
CA GLU A 129 -19.56 -4.17 -2.96
C GLU A 129 -18.56 -3.03 -3.19
N ILE A 130 -18.30 -2.65 -4.45
CA ILE A 130 -17.52 -1.45 -4.77
C ILE A 130 -18.11 -0.22 -4.09
N ASP A 131 -19.43 -0.03 -4.11
CA ASP A 131 -20.06 1.14 -3.52
C ASP A 131 -19.86 1.22 -2.00
N LYS A 132 -19.98 0.09 -1.30
CA LYS A 132 -19.70 0.01 0.14
C LYS A 132 -18.24 0.34 0.44
N VAL A 133 -17.31 -0.22 -0.34
CA VAL A 133 -15.88 0.01 -0.18
C VAL A 133 -15.52 1.47 -0.49
N LYS A 134 -16.10 2.06 -1.53
CA LYS A 134 -15.93 3.48 -1.88
C LYS A 134 -16.42 4.39 -0.76
N LEU A 135 -17.56 4.09 -0.14
CA LEU A 135 -18.08 4.85 0.99
C LEU A 135 -17.11 4.78 2.19
N LEU A 136 -16.61 3.59 2.52
CA LEU A 136 -15.65 3.41 3.61
C LEU A 136 -14.32 4.15 3.33
N LEU A 137 -13.81 4.08 2.10
CA LEU A 137 -12.63 4.83 1.68
C LEU A 137 -12.89 6.33 1.74
N GLY A 138 -14.05 6.80 1.29
CA GLY A 138 -14.46 8.20 1.36
C GLY A 138 -14.45 8.74 2.79
N ILE A 139 -14.97 7.96 3.75
CA ILE A 139 -14.90 8.31 5.18
C ILE A 139 -13.45 8.36 5.66
N LEU A 140 -12.64 7.35 5.32
CA LEU A 140 -11.23 7.28 5.72
C LEU A 140 -10.44 8.48 5.21
N TYR A 141 -10.55 8.82 3.93
CA TYR A 141 -9.92 9.99 3.34
C TYR A 141 -10.50 11.29 3.88
N GLY A 142 -11.81 11.34 4.13
CA GLY A 142 -12.49 12.48 4.73
C GLY A 142 -11.95 12.83 6.11
N ILE A 143 -11.69 11.82 6.96
CA ILE A 143 -11.07 12.02 8.28
C ILE A 143 -9.66 12.61 8.14
N VAL A 144 -8.86 12.10 7.21
CA VAL A 144 -7.50 12.61 6.97
C VAL A 144 -7.53 14.05 6.42
N ILE A 145 -8.42 14.35 5.48
CA ILE A 145 -8.60 15.71 4.93
C ILE A 145 -9.09 16.66 6.02
N LEU A 146 -10.02 16.24 6.88
CA LEU A 146 -10.49 17.05 7.99
C LEU A 146 -9.36 17.34 8.98
N ALA A 147 -8.55 16.33 9.32
CA ALA A 147 -7.39 16.51 10.19
C ALA A 147 -6.34 17.45 9.56
N LEU A 148 -6.09 17.31 8.25
CA LEU A 148 -5.26 18.25 7.48
C LEU A 148 -5.83 19.66 7.56
N PHE A 149 -7.12 19.85 7.28
CA PHE A 149 -7.78 21.15 7.30
C PHE A 149 -7.68 21.81 8.68
N ILE A 150 -8.00 21.07 9.75
CA ILE A 150 -7.88 21.56 11.13
C ILE A 150 -6.42 21.95 11.44
N SER A 151 -5.45 21.11 11.07
CA SER A 151 -4.04 21.41 11.30
C SER A 151 -3.58 22.66 10.53
N ALA A 152 -4.03 22.84 9.29
CA ALA A 152 -3.66 23.96 8.45
C ALA A 152 -4.28 25.27 8.95
N VAL A 153 -5.55 25.23 9.36
CA VAL A 153 -6.23 26.35 10.03
C VAL A 153 -5.46 26.72 11.30
N ASN A 154 -5.15 25.75 12.16
CA ASN A 154 -4.37 26.00 13.37
C ASN A 154 -2.99 26.59 13.07
N ALA A 155 -2.31 26.16 12.00
CA ALA A 155 -1.04 26.75 11.58
C ALA A 155 -1.16 28.24 11.25
N VAL A 156 -2.24 28.65 10.57
CA VAL A 156 -2.48 30.05 10.20
C VAL A 156 -2.89 30.90 11.42
N PHE A 157 -3.77 30.39 12.27
CA PHE A 157 -4.32 31.14 13.41
C PHE A 157 -3.37 31.22 14.59
N LEU A 158 -2.78 30.09 15.00
CA LEU A 158 -1.85 30.04 16.13
C LEU A 158 -0.44 30.48 15.75
N ARG A 159 -0.11 30.50 14.44
CA ARG A 159 1.22 30.85 13.90
C ARG A 159 2.36 30.04 14.53
N ASP A 160 2.06 28.83 14.96
CA ASP A 160 3.03 27.89 15.52
C ASP A 160 3.51 26.91 14.44
N VAL A 161 4.83 26.81 14.30
CA VAL A 161 5.50 25.93 13.34
C VAL A 161 5.14 24.45 13.55
N MET A 162 4.75 24.07 14.77
CA MET A 162 4.29 22.71 15.08
C MET A 162 3.14 22.27 14.17
N TYR A 163 2.16 23.15 13.94
CA TYR A 163 1.01 22.83 13.10
C TYR A 163 1.37 22.77 11.61
N ILE A 164 2.40 23.49 11.17
CA ILE A 164 2.93 23.36 9.79
C ILE A 164 3.50 21.95 9.57
N TRP A 165 4.30 21.46 10.52
CA TRP A 165 4.81 20.08 10.47
C TRP A 165 3.69 19.06 10.52
N LEU A 166 2.67 19.30 11.36
CA LEU A 166 1.50 18.44 11.45
C LEU A 166 0.71 18.37 10.13
N SER A 167 0.51 19.50 9.45
CA SER A 167 -0.09 19.52 8.11
C SER A 167 0.74 18.74 7.10
N GLY A 168 2.07 18.88 7.15
CA GLY A 168 2.98 18.09 6.32
C GLY A 168 2.83 16.58 6.51
N ILE A 169 2.67 16.12 7.76
CA ILE A 169 2.39 14.71 8.08
C ILE A 169 1.08 14.27 7.42
N PHE A 170 -0.02 15.04 7.58
CA PHE A 170 -1.31 14.64 7.02
C PHE A 170 -1.33 14.65 5.49
N ILE A 171 -0.63 15.57 4.82
CA ILE A 171 -0.47 15.56 3.36
C ILE A 171 0.27 14.30 2.92
N CYS A 172 1.41 13.99 3.55
CA CYS A 172 2.20 12.81 3.21
C CYS A 172 1.42 11.53 3.50
N PHE A 173 0.70 11.47 4.62
CA PHE A 173 -0.14 10.33 4.99
C PHE A 173 -1.29 10.13 4.02
N PHE A 174 -1.96 11.20 3.58
CA PHE A 174 -3.02 11.15 2.57
C PHE A 174 -2.51 10.55 1.25
N LEU A 175 -1.36 11.01 0.76
CA LEU A 175 -0.77 10.54 -0.49
C LEU A 175 -0.20 9.12 -0.39
N TYR A 176 0.42 8.79 0.74
CA TYR A 176 0.86 7.42 1.07
C TYR A 176 -0.31 6.43 1.10
N LEU A 177 -1.40 6.79 1.79
CA LEU A 177 -2.62 5.99 1.86
C LEU A 177 -3.24 5.83 0.46
N GLY A 178 -3.25 6.91 -0.31
CA GLY A 178 -3.62 6.96 -1.72
C GLY A 178 -2.87 5.94 -2.58
N GLY A 179 -1.54 5.91 -2.45
CA GLY A 179 -0.67 4.99 -3.18
C GLY A 179 -0.94 3.53 -2.81
N ILE A 180 -0.91 3.18 -1.52
CA ILE A 180 -1.14 1.79 -1.06
C ILE A 180 -2.53 1.28 -1.44
N LYS A 181 -3.55 2.15 -1.43
CA LYS A 181 -4.92 1.75 -1.79
C LYS A 181 -5.21 1.80 -3.29
N GLY A 182 -4.24 2.19 -4.12
CA GLY A 182 -4.37 2.31 -5.59
C GLY A 182 -5.18 3.52 -6.05
N VAL A 183 -5.72 4.32 -5.13
CA VAL A 183 -6.60 5.47 -5.44
C VAL A 183 -5.80 6.60 -6.06
N ALA A 184 -4.57 6.83 -5.59
CA ALA A 184 -3.72 7.87 -6.15
C ALA A 184 -3.23 7.53 -7.56
N PHE A 185 -3.00 6.25 -7.86
CA PHE A 185 -2.68 5.81 -9.22
C PHE A 185 -3.85 6.05 -10.16
N GLN A 186 -5.06 5.70 -9.74
CA GLN A 186 -6.29 5.94 -10.51
C GLN A 186 -6.58 7.43 -10.74
N ALA A 187 -6.45 8.27 -9.70
CA ALA A 187 -6.98 9.64 -9.74
C ALA A 187 -5.94 10.75 -9.96
N LEU A 188 -4.71 10.59 -9.49
CA LEU A 188 -3.72 11.68 -9.46
C LEU A 188 -2.63 11.53 -10.53
N TRP A 189 -2.19 10.31 -10.83
CA TRP A 189 -1.07 10.08 -11.76
C TRP A 189 -1.21 8.80 -12.61
N PRO A 190 -2.34 8.58 -13.29
CA PRO A 190 -2.57 7.36 -14.08
C PRO A 190 -1.52 7.12 -15.18
N ASN A 191 -0.90 8.19 -15.66
CA ASN A 191 0.06 8.16 -16.77
C ASN A 191 1.53 8.07 -16.33
N SER A 192 1.82 8.18 -15.03
CA SER A 192 3.21 8.24 -14.53
C SER A 192 3.57 6.99 -13.73
N LEU A 193 4.03 5.97 -14.45
CA LEU A 193 4.50 4.71 -13.87
C LEU A 193 5.73 4.89 -12.97
N TYR A 194 6.64 5.77 -13.39
CA TYR A 194 7.81 6.09 -12.59
C TYR A 194 7.43 6.69 -11.23
N TRP A 195 6.49 7.64 -11.23
CA TRP A 195 6.01 8.25 -9.99
C TRP A 195 5.23 7.25 -9.14
N GLN A 196 4.38 6.42 -9.75
CA GLN A 196 3.64 5.35 -9.06
C GLN A 196 4.60 4.45 -8.27
N LYS A 197 5.66 3.97 -8.93
CA LYS A 197 6.70 3.11 -8.32
C LYS A 197 7.33 3.76 -7.08
N ILE A 198 7.72 5.03 -7.14
CA ILE A 198 8.49 5.66 -6.04
C ILE A 198 7.62 6.38 -5.00
N SER A 199 6.36 6.68 -5.31
CA SER A 199 5.49 7.54 -4.50
C SER A 199 5.28 7.03 -3.08
N ILE A 200 5.03 5.73 -2.91
CA ILE A 200 4.76 5.10 -1.61
C ILE A 200 5.94 5.28 -0.65
N PRO A 201 7.17 4.81 -0.96
CA PRO A 201 8.32 5.00 -0.06
C PRO A 201 8.70 6.48 0.08
N PHE A 202 8.52 7.31 -0.95
CA PHE A 202 8.77 8.75 -0.86
C PHE A 202 7.90 9.43 0.20
N PHE A 203 6.58 9.26 0.13
CA PHE A 203 5.62 9.87 1.07
C PHE A 203 5.70 9.24 2.46
N MET A 204 5.99 7.94 2.55
CA MET A 204 6.23 7.26 3.82
C MET A 204 7.39 7.90 4.59
N ASN A 205 8.57 8.02 3.97
CA ASN A 205 9.74 8.62 4.61
C ASN A 205 9.56 10.12 4.88
N MET A 206 8.92 10.84 3.97
CA MET A 206 8.63 12.27 4.15
C MET A 206 7.72 12.51 5.37
N SER A 207 6.72 11.65 5.56
CA SER A 207 5.85 11.68 6.74
C SER A 207 6.64 11.46 8.03
N VAL A 208 7.59 10.51 8.05
CA VAL A 208 8.48 10.28 9.19
C VAL A 208 9.36 11.50 9.49
N ALA A 209 9.93 12.14 8.46
CA ALA A 209 10.72 13.36 8.64
C ALA A 209 9.90 14.49 9.29
N PHE A 210 8.68 14.73 8.81
CA PHE A 210 7.78 15.70 9.43
C PHE A 210 7.34 15.27 10.84
N GLY A 211 7.14 13.97 11.09
CA GLY A 211 6.87 13.40 12.41
C GLY A 211 7.94 13.74 13.44
N PHE A 212 9.22 13.61 13.06
CA PHE A 212 10.33 14.01 13.92
C PHE A 212 10.36 15.51 14.20
N LEU A 213 10.13 16.35 13.19
CA LEU A 213 10.08 17.80 13.35
C LEU A 213 8.88 18.25 14.21
N TYR A 214 7.74 17.57 14.07
CA TYR A 214 6.57 17.76 14.92
C TYR A 214 6.88 17.38 16.37
N CYS A 215 7.43 16.19 16.63
CA CYS A 215 7.81 15.76 17.98
C CYS A 215 8.77 16.75 18.64
N ARG A 216 9.74 17.25 17.87
CA ARG A 216 10.68 18.29 18.29
C ARG A 216 9.98 19.56 18.75
N ALA A 217 9.04 20.07 17.97
CA ALA A 217 8.29 21.29 18.27
C ALA A 217 7.33 21.09 19.45
N TYR A 218 6.57 19.98 19.45
CA TYR A 218 5.56 19.67 20.46
C TYR A 218 6.14 19.51 21.87
N ILE A 219 7.25 18.76 22.01
CA ILE A 219 7.90 18.54 23.32
C ILE A 219 8.75 19.76 23.73
N ASN A 220 9.05 20.66 22.79
CA ASN A 220 10.04 21.74 22.95
C ASN A 220 11.40 21.19 23.42
N LEU A 221 11.90 20.18 22.71
CA LEU A 221 13.10 19.41 23.07
C LEU A 221 14.36 20.28 23.26
N ARG A 222 14.42 21.44 22.60
CA ARG A 222 15.51 22.40 22.76
C ARG A 222 15.68 22.87 24.20
N VAL A 223 14.57 23.01 24.95
CA VAL A 223 14.58 23.42 26.36
C VAL A 223 14.92 22.24 27.27
N LEU A 224 14.53 21.02 26.90
CA LEU A 224 14.75 19.81 27.70
C LEU A 224 16.20 19.30 27.61
N SER A 225 16.77 19.23 26.41
CA SER A 225 18.15 18.77 26.16
C SER A 225 18.59 19.10 24.73
N LEU A 226 19.69 19.86 24.63
CA LEU A 226 20.31 20.20 23.33
C LEU A 226 20.80 18.94 22.57
N LYS A 227 21.20 17.88 23.28
CA LYS A 227 21.65 16.63 22.66
C LYS A 227 20.49 15.90 21.97
N LEU A 228 19.32 15.84 22.61
CA LEU A 228 18.14 15.20 22.04
C LEU A 228 17.57 16.00 20.86
N ASP A 229 17.59 17.34 20.95
CA ASP A 229 17.23 18.23 19.84
C ASP A 229 18.11 17.98 18.60
N LEU A 230 19.43 17.82 18.79
CA LEU A 230 20.35 17.50 17.71
C LEU A 230 20.09 16.10 17.13
N SER A 231 19.90 15.08 17.98
CA SER A 231 19.60 13.72 17.53
C SER A 231 18.33 13.67 16.66
N ILE A 232 17.25 14.34 17.06
CA ILE A 232 16.01 14.36 16.27
C ILE A 232 16.21 15.10 14.94
N LYS A 233 16.98 16.18 14.90
CA LYS A 233 17.30 16.86 13.63
C LYS A 233 18.07 15.96 12.68
N VAL A 234 19.05 15.22 13.19
CA VAL A 234 19.82 14.26 12.39
C VAL A 234 18.91 13.15 11.86
N LEU A 235 18.00 12.61 12.69
CA LEU A 235 17.03 11.60 12.27
C LEU A 235 16.03 12.15 11.24
N ALA A 236 15.54 13.37 11.41
CA ALA A 236 14.67 14.03 10.43
C ALA A 236 15.40 14.27 9.09
N ALA A 237 16.66 14.71 9.14
CA ALA A 237 17.49 14.89 7.95
C ALA A 237 17.78 13.55 7.25
N LEU A 238 18.01 12.48 8.02
CA LEU A 238 18.20 11.14 7.48
C LEU A 238 16.92 10.62 6.81
N ALA A 239 15.75 10.80 7.42
CA ALA A 239 14.46 10.43 6.83
C ALA A 239 14.14 11.25 5.56
N PHE A 240 14.52 12.52 5.54
CA PHE A 240 14.41 13.33 4.33
C PHE A 240 15.37 12.84 3.24
N ALA A 241 16.61 12.50 3.60
CA ALA A 241 17.58 11.94 2.68
C ALA A 241 17.11 10.59 2.11
N THR A 242 16.54 9.69 2.92
CA THR A 242 15.97 8.42 2.43
C THR A 242 14.80 8.64 1.48
N SER A 243 13.95 9.64 1.73
CA SER A 243 12.90 10.04 0.78
C SER A 243 13.48 10.48 -0.57
N LEU A 244 14.59 11.23 -0.58
CA LEU A 244 15.27 11.62 -1.83
C LEU A 244 16.04 10.47 -2.50
N LEU A 245 16.52 9.50 -1.73
CA LEU A 245 17.18 8.31 -2.27
C LEU A 245 16.23 7.44 -3.11
N CYS A 246 14.91 7.57 -2.94
CA CYS A 246 13.91 6.92 -3.78
C CYS A 246 14.05 7.22 -5.28
N PHE A 247 14.68 8.34 -5.66
CA PHE A 247 14.91 8.69 -7.07
C PHE A 247 16.15 8.03 -7.69
N ILE A 248 17.02 7.43 -6.87
CA ILE A 248 18.33 6.91 -7.31
C ILE A 248 18.40 5.40 -7.12
N ILE A 249 17.87 4.89 -6.01
CA ILE A 249 17.95 3.47 -5.62
C ILE A 249 16.77 2.71 -6.22
N GLU A 250 16.99 1.45 -6.60
CA GLU A 250 15.92 0.56 -7.04
C GLU A 250 14.87 0.32 -5.93
N TYR A 251 13.62 0.11 -6.36
CA TYR A 251 12.45 0.06 -5.48
C TYR A 251 12.56 -1.00 -4.37
N GLU A 252 13.07 -2.18 -4.69
CA GLU A 252 13.16 -3.33 -3.79
C GLU A 252 14.01 -3.03 -2.54
N TYR A 253 15.16 -2.37 -2.74
CA TYR A 253 16.03 -1.98 -1.65
C TYR A 253 15.43 -0.82 -0.85
N ILE A 254 14.87 0.19 -1.53
CA ILE A 254 14.38 1.38 -0.85
C ILE A 254 13.13 1.08 -0.01
N ILE A 255 12.21 0.22 -0.46
CA ILE A 255 11.01 -0.12 0.33
C ILE A 255 11.38 -0.90 1.60
N SER A 256 12.36 -1.81 1.50
CA SER A 256 12.89 -2.56 2.65
C SER A 256 13.58 -1.64 3.66
N ILE A 257 14.47 -0.76 3.19
CA ILE A 257 15.14 0.24 4.04
C ILE A 257 14.11 1.18 4.69
N SER A 258 13.15 1.69 3.91
CA SER A 258 12.11 2.62 4.39
C SER A 258 11.24 1.98 5.48
N THR A 259 10.92 0.69 5.33
CA THR A 259 10.15 -0.07 6.34
C THR A 259 10.91 -0.16 7.66
N ILE A 260 12.21 -0.50 7.60
CA ILE A 260 13.07 -0.59 8.79
C ILE A 260 13.22 0.79 9.46
N VAL A 261 13.54 1.83 8.67
CA VAL A 261 13.68 3.22 9.15
C VAL A 261 12.39 3.67 9.84
N THR A 262 11.23 3.38 9.24
CA THR A 262 9.93 3.75 9.80
C THR A 262 9.66 3.02 11.11
N MET A 263 9.88 1.70 11.19
CA MET A 263 9.72 0.95 12.43
C MET A 263 10.63 1.48 13.55
N LEU A 264 11.91 1.72 13.25
CA LEU A 264 12.86 2.27 14.21
C LEU A 264 12.44 3.69 14.65
N SER A 265 11.95 4.52 13.72
CA SER A 265 11.50 5.87 14.04
C SER A 265 10.36 5.90 15.05
N GLN A 266 9.41 4.95 14.95
CA GLN A 266 8.30 4.82 15.89
C GLN A 266 8.80 4.45 17.30
N VAL A 267 9.72 3.48 17.40
CA VAL A 267 10.32 3.09 18.68
C VAL A 267 11.10 4.25 19.31
N ILE A 268 11.83 5.02 18.50
CA ILE A 268 12.57 6.20 18.96
C ILE A 268 11.61 7.28 19.46
N CYS A 269 10.57 7.61 18.70
CA CYS A 269 9.57 8.61 19.10
C CYS A 269 8.86 8.22 20.41
N LEU A 270 8.46 6.95 20.56
CA LEU A 270 7.88 6.43 21.80
C LEU A 270 8.85 6.54 22.97
N SER A 271 10.12 6.17 22.77
CA SER A 271 11.16 6.25 23.80
C SER A 271 11.42 7.69 24.25
N ILE A 272 11.43 8.63 23.31
CA ILE A 272 11.60 10.07 23.60
C ILE A 272 10.37 10.62 24.33
N GLY A 273 9.17 10.19 23.94
CA GLY A 273 7.93 10.49 24.65
C GLY A 273 8.00 10.04 26.10
N LEU A 274 8.31 8.76 26.35
CA LEU A 274 8.45 8.17 27.69
C LEU A 274 9.51 8.88 28.54
N TYR A 275 10.68 9.17 27.96
CA TYR A 275 11.74 9.90 28.65
C TYR A 275 11.32 11.33 29.03
N SER A 276 10.62 12.02 28.13
CA SER A 276 10.10 13.37 28.39
C SER A 276 9.01 13.38 29.46
N TRP A 277 8.16 12.34 29.48
CA TRP A 277 7.16 12.15 30.55
C TRP A 277 7.81 11.91 31.90
N TYR A 278 8.84 11.06 31.97
CA TYR A 278 9.62 10.83 33.19
C TYR A 278 10.25 12.12 33.74
N LYS A 279 10.66 13.04 32.86
CA LYS A 279 11.18 14.37 33.25
C LYS A 279 10.12 15.40 33.64
N GLY A 280 8.85 15.00 33.75
CA GLY A 280 7.77 15.85 34.26
C GLY A 280 7.18 16.82 33.23
N ASN A 281 7.45 16.62 31.93
CA ASN A 281 6.81 17.43 30.89
C ASN A 281 5.36 16.96 30.68
N THR A 282 4.38 17.76 31.10
CA THR A 282 2.96 17.44 30.98
C THR A 282 2.51 17.24 29.53
N ALA A 283 3.18 17.89 28.57
CA ALA A 283 2.88 17.71 27.14
C ALA A 283 3.20 16.27 26.67
N ALA A 284 4.26 15.65 27.17
CA ALA A 284 4.66 14.30 26.75
C ALA A 284 3.64 13.21 27.13
N ARG A 285 2.82 13.44 28.18
CA ARG A 285 1.76 12.52 28.58
C ARG A 285 0.66 12.40 27.52
N LEU A 286 0.35 13.47 26.79
CA LEU A 286 -0.66 13.45 25.71
C LEU A 286 -0.14 12.74 24.46
N LEU A 287 1.17 12.74 24.22
CA LEU A 287 1.80 12.11 23.05
C LEU A 287 1.95 10.58 23.20
N ILE A 288 2.02 10.05 24.43
CA ILE A 288 2.10 8.60 24.70
C ILE A 288 0.70 7.96 24.77
N CYS A 289 -0.32 8.72 25.17
CA CYS A 289 -1.70 8.23 25.28
C CYS A 289 -2.50 8.30 23.97
N MET A 290 -1.93 8.85 22.89
CA MET A 290 -2.55 9.03 21.57
C MET A 290 -1.90 8.09 20.56
#